data_AF-A0A7Y2BX15-F1
#
_entry.id   AF-A0A7Y2BX15-F1
#
_cell.length_a   1.000
_cell.length_b   1.000
_cell.length_c   1.000
_cell.angle_alpha   90.00
_cell.angle_beta   90.00
_cell.angle_gamma   90.00
#
_symmetry.space_group_name_H-M   'P 1'
#
loop_
_entity.id
_entity.type
_entity.pdbx_description
1 polymer ?
#
loop_
_entity_poly.entity_id
_entity_poly.type
_entity_poly.pdbx_seq_one_letter_code
_entity_poly.pdbx_strand_id
1 'polypeptide(L)'
;MAINKDGNAYTFFFASGMVLIVGALLAFLFLSWKPKFDENDAVKKKMDVLAAINVENIDRANANELFDKYISEIKVLNYDGSVDESADGLKIDVKKSY
;
A
#
# COMPACT_ATOMS: atom_id res chain seq x y z
N MET A 1 -33.42 -39.34 7.44
CA MET A 1 -32.92 -39.53 6.05
C MET A 1 -31.44 -39.20 6.08
N ALA A 2 -30.57 -40.18 5.83
CA ALA A 2 -29.13 -40.01 5.99
C ALA A 2 -28.62 -38.98 4.96
N ILE A 3 -27.90 -37.95 5.42
CA ILE A 3 -27.15 -37.07 4.52
C ILE A 3 -26.12 -37.95 3.82
N ASN A 4 -26.22 -38.05 2.50
CA ASN A 4 -25.28 -38.80 1.69
C ASN A 4 -23.99 -37.97 1.58
N LYS A 5 -22.99 -38.32 2.40
CA LYS A 5 -21.70 -37.62 2.49
C LYS A 5 -20.78 -37.91 1.29
N ASP A 6 -21.10 -38.93 0.50
CA ASP A 6 -20.35 -39.35 -0.68
C ASP A 6 -20.90 -38.72 -1.98
N GLY A 7 -21.97 -37.90 -1.86
CA GLY A 7 -22.54 -37.19 -2.99
C GLY A 7 -21.75 -35.93 -3.32
N ASN A 8 -21.51 -35.69 -4.62
CA ASN A 8 -20.82 -34.49 -5.12
C ASN A 8 -21.42 -33.18 -4.58
N ALA A 9 -22.72 -33.16 -4.28
CA ALA A 9 -23.40 -32.02 -3.66
C ALA A 9 -22.85 -31.70 -2.26
N TYR A 10 -22.61 -32.72 -1.43
CA TYR A 10 -22.05 -32.52 -0.08
C TYR A 10 -20.64 -31.92 -0.15
N THR A 11 -19.80 -32.41 -1.07
CA THR A 11 -18.47 -31.85 -1.32
C THR A 11 -18.53 -30.39 -1.77
N PHE A 12 -19.47 -30.04 -2.64
CA PHE A 12 -19.61 -28.68 -3.16
C PHE A 12 -20.01 -27.66 -2.07
N PHE A 13 -20.97 -28.01 -1.22
CA PHE A 13 -21.37 -27.16 -0.09
C PHE A 13 -20.30 -27.10 1.00
N PHE A 14 -19.64 -28.23 1.29
CA PHE A 14 -18.54 -28.27 2.25
C PHE A 14 -17.35 -27.39 1.80
N ALA A 15 -16.92 -27.53 0.54
CA ALA A 15 -15.84 -26.71 -0.01
C ALA A 15 -16.21 -25.22 -0.01
N SER A 16 -17.45 -24.89 -0.39
CA SER A 16 -17.94 -23.50 -0.36
C SER A 16 -17.91 -22.91 1.06
N GLY A 17 -18.35 -23.66 2.06
CA GLY A 17 -18.25 -23.25 3.47
C GLY A 17 -16.80 -23.07 3.94
N MET A 18 -15.91 -23.98 3.54
CA MET A 18 -14.49 -23.91 3.90
C MET A 18 -13.80 -22.68 3.27
N VAL A 19 -14.11 -22.35 2.02
CA VAL A 19 -13.58 -21.15 1.35
C VAL A 19 -14.03 -19.87 2.05
N LEU A 20 -15.29 -19.79 2.50
CA LEU A 20 -15.77 -18.63 3.25
C LEU A 20 -15.04 -18.45 4.59
N ILE A 21 -14.82 -19.55 5.32
CA ILE A 21 -14.11 -19.52 6.61
C ILE A 21 -12.65 -19.11 6.41
N VAL A 22 -11.94 -19.77 5.49
CA VAL A 22 -10.52 -19.48 5.23
C VAL A 22 -10.35 -18.08 4.65
N GLY A 23 -11.23 -17.66 3.74
CA GLY A 23 -11.23 -16.33 3.14
C GLY A 23 -11.43 -15.22 4.17
N ALA A 24 -12.38 -15.40 5.10
CA ALA A 24 -12.62 -14.44 6.18
C ALA A 24 -11.41 -14.32 7.12
N LEU A 25 -10.79 -15.45 7.49
CA LEU A 25 -9.59 -15.46 8.33
C LEU A 25 -8.39 -14.78 7.65
N LEU A 26 -8.13 -15.10 6.38
CA LEU A 26 -7.06 -14.47 5.61
C LEU A 26 -7.31 -12.98 5.42
N ALA A 27 -8.55 -12.57 5.15
CA ALA A 27 -8.91 -11.15 5.01
C ALA A 27 -8.65 -10.38 6.31
N PHE A 28 -9.02 -10.95 7.46
CA PHE A 28 -8.75 -10.36 8.76
C PHE A 28 -7.24 -10.21 9.02
N LEU A 29 -6.46 -11.28 8.78
CA LEU A 29 -5.01 -11.23 8.93
C LEU A 29 -4.37 -10.20 8.00
N PHE A 30 -4.80 -10.14 6.73
CA PHE A 30 -4.32 -9.15 5.77
C PHE A 30 -4.60 -7.72 6.22
N LEU A 31 -5.82 -7.42 6.66
CA LEU A 31 -6.20 -6.10 7.16
C LEU A 31 -5.37 -5.69 8.38
N SER A 32 -5.06 -6.64 9.27
CA SER A 32 -4.22 -6.36 10.43
C SER A 32 -2.74 -6.10 10.07
N TRP A 33 -2.25 -6.61 8.95
CA TRP A 33 -0.83 -6.49 8.54
C TRP A 33 -0.58 -5.35 7.56
N LYS A 34 -1.59 -4.96 6.78
CA LYS A 34 -1.55 -3.82 5.85
C LYS A 34 -1.04 -2.50 6.46
N PRO A 35 -1.46 -2.05 7.67
CA PRO A 35 -1.03 -0.74 8.17
C PRO A 35 0.49 -0.63 8.36
N LYS A 36 1.18 -1.75 8.64
CA LYS A 36 2.63 -1.77 8.83
C LYS A 36 3.43 -1.59 7.54
N PHE A 37 2.82 -1.85 6.39
CA PHE A 37 3.44 -1.61 5.09
C PHE A 37 3.22 -0.18 4.63
N ASP A 38 2.00 0.35 4.78
CA ASP A 38 1.66 1.69 4.31
C ASP A 38 2.49 2.79 5.00
N GLU A 39 2.74 2.68 6.32
CA GLU A 39 3.60 3.64 7.04
C GLU A 39 5.07 3.56 6.61
N ASN A 40 5.58 2.34 6.36
CA ASN A 40 6.96 2.14 5.93
C ASN A 40 7.18 2.61 4.48
N ASP A 41 6.20 2.41 3.59
CA ASP A 41 6.28 2.86 2.20
C ASP A 41 6.27 4.39 2.08
N ALA A 42 5.50 5.07 2.93
CA ALA A 42 5.51 6.54 3.00
C ALA A 42 6.89 7.07 3.44
N VAL A 43 7.48 6.48 4.48
CA VAL A 43 8.82 6.85 4.95
C VAL A 43 9.87 6.55 3.89
N LYS A 44 9.79 5.39 3.24
CA LYS A 44 10.71 5.02 2.15
C LYS A 44 10.67 6.01 0.99
N LYS A 45 9.48 6.42 0.55
CA LYS A 45 9.34 7.46 -0.50
C LYS A 45 10.03 8.77 -0.11
N LYS A 46 9.91 9.20 1.15
CA LYS A 46 10.62 10.38 1.66
C LYS A 46 12.13 10.19 1.61
N MET A 47 12.62 9.02 2.02
CA MET A 47 14.05 8.69 1.95
C MET A 47 14.57 8.68 0.51
N ASP A 48 13.80 8.15 -0.44
CA ASP A 48 14.20 8.11 -1.86
C ASP A 48 14.32 9.53 -2.45
N VAL A 49 13.42 10.45 -2.09
CA VAL A 49 13.51 11.87 -2.49
C VAL A 49 14.72 12.55 -1.85
N LEU A 50 14.97 12.33 -0.55
CA LEU A 50 16.14 12.84 0.15
C LEU A 50 17.46 12.31 -0.43
N ALA A 51 17.47 11.04 -0.85
CA ALA A 51 18.62 10.43 -1.50
C ALA A 51 18.88 11.05 -2.89
N ALA A 52 17.83 11.38 -3.64
CA ALA A 52 17.95 12.04 -4.93
C ALA A 52 18.61 13.44 -4.85
N ILE A 53 18.40 14.17 -3.74
CA ILE A 53 19.05 15.46 -3.47
C ILE A 53 20.41 15.32 -2.76
N ASN A 54 20.95 14.09 -2.67
CA ASN A 54 22.27 13.78 -2.11
C ASN A 54 22.44 14.15 -0.62
N VAL A 55 21.38 14.08 0.19
CA VAL A 55 21.49 14.26 1.65
C VAL A 55 22.12 13.00 2.27
N GLU A 56 23.24 13.18 2.97
CA GLU A 56 23.91 12.08 3.69
C GLU A 56 23.24 11.80 5.05
N ASN A 57 23.38 10.56 5.56
CA ASN A 57 22.85 10.08 6.84
C ASN A 57 21.31 9.98 6.94
N ILE A 58 20.64 9.50 5.89
CA ILE A 58 19.19 9.28 5.93
C ILE A 58 18.88 7.94 6.62
N ASP A 59 18.09 7.99 7.68
CA ASP A 59 17.56 6.86 8.44
C ASP A 59 16.04 6.99 8.59
N ARG A 60 15.31 5.90 8.82
CA ARG A 60 13.84 5.96 8.95
C ARG A 60 13.39 6.85 10.11
N ALA A 61 14.21 6.96 11.15
CA ALA A 61 13.91 7.80 12.30
C ALA A 61 14.08 9.31 12.02
N ASN A 62 15.03 9.69 11.17
CA ASN A 62 15.35 11.10 10.87
C ASN A 62 14.78 11.56 9.52
N ALA A 63 14.27 10.64 8.70
CA ALA A 63 13.75 10.93 7.37
C ALA A 63 12.65 11.98 7.40
N ASN A 64 11.75 11.96 8.38
CA ASN A 64 10.69 12.99 8.48
C ASN A 64 11.28 14.38 8.75
N GLU A 65 12.23 14.50 9.67
CA GLU A 65 12.82 15.79 10.05
C GLU A 65 13.70 16.37 8.94
N LEU A 66 14.49 15.52 8.27
CA LEU A 66 15.30 15.94 7.13
C LEU A 66 14.43 16.31 5.94
N PHE A 67 13.31 15.60 5.74
CA PHE A 67 12.35 15.89 4.67
C PHE A 67 11.72 17.27 4.87
N ASP A 68 11.21 17.56 6.07
CA ASP A 68 10.61 18.87 6.36
C ASP A 68 11.65 20.01 6.32
N LYS A 69 12.93 19.71 6.56
CA LYS A 69 14.01 20.70 6.50
C LYS A 69 14.45 21.05 5.07
N TYR A 70 14.53 20.05 4.19
CA TYR A 70 15.10 20.24 2.85
C TYR A 70 14.05 20.41 1.75
N ILE A 71 12.82 19.97 1.98
CA ILE A 71 11.75 19.97 0.96
C ILE A 71 10.67 20.94 1.42
N SER A 72 10.71 22.16 0.88
CA SER A 72 9.74 23.21 1.16
C SER A 72 8.46 23.10 0.34
N GLU A 73 8.52 22.52 -0.85
CA GLU A 73 7.36 22.42 -1.74
C GLU A 73 7.52 21.27 -2.73
N ILE A 74 6.45 20.50 -2.94
CA ILE A 74 6.37 19.42 -3.94
C ILE A 74 5.26 19.80 -4.90
N LYS A 75 5.62 20.09 -6.15
CA LYS A 75 4.68 20.48 -7.19
C LYS A 75 4.62 19.38 -8.25
N VAL A 76 3.39 19.03 -8.63
CA VAL A 76 3.12 18.14 -9.74
C VAL A 76 2.84 19.03 -10.95
N LEU A 77 3.56 18.77 -12.05
CA LEU A 77 3.39 19.50 -13.30
C LEU A 77 2.60 18.64 -14.28
N ASN A 78 1.56 19.22 -14.88
CA ASN A 78 0.85 18.62 -16.00
C ASN A 78 1.66 18.79 -17.30
N TYR A 79 1.29 18.04 -18.35
CA TYR A 79 1.98 18.05 -19.66
C TYR A 79 2.08 19.46 -20.28
N ASP A 80 1.14 20.35 -19.96
CA ASP A 80 1.09 21.74 -20.41
C ASP A 80 1.90 22.72 -19.54
N GLY A 81 2.52 22.24 -18.46
CA GLY A 81 3.29 23.06 -17.52
C GLY A 81 2.45 23.77 -16.45
N SER A 82 1.13 23.56 -16.42
CA SER A 82 0.31 23.97 -15.26
C SER A 82 0.66 23.15 -14.03
N VAL A 83 0.62 23.81 -12.86
CA VAL A 83 0.80 23.15 -11.57
C VAL A 83 -0.53 22.52 -11.17
N ASP A 84 -0.53 21.21 -10.94
CA ASP A 84 -1.68 20.51 -10.37
C ASP A 84 -1.65 20.65 -8.85
N GLU A 85 -2.36 21.65 -8.32
CA GLU A 85 -2.46 21.91 -6.87
C GLU A 85 -3.28 20.85 -6.13
N SER A 86 -4.01 19.98 -6.83
CA SER A 86 -4.83 18.92 -6.23
C SER A 86 -4.08 17.60 -6.05
N ALA A 87 -2.85 17.50 -6.57
CA ALA A 87 -2.07 16.29 -6.53
C ALA A 87 -0.97 16.34 -5.46
N ASP A 88 -1.12 15.52 -4.41
CA ASP A 88 -0.03 15.21 -3.47
C ASP A 88 1.11 14.51 -4.26
N GLY A 89 2.18 15.23 -4.57
CA GLY A 89 3.29 14.68 -5.37
C GLY A 89 3.98 13.46 -4.73
N LEU A 90 3.84 13.27 -3.41
CA LEU A 90 4.28 12.07 -2.69
C LEU A 90 3.36 10.85 -2.86
N LYS A 91 2.07 11.08 -3.13
CA LYS A 91 1.06 10.01 -3.25
C LYS A 91 0.81 9.58 -4.68
N ILE A 92 1.32 10.31 -5.68
CA ILE A 92 1.27 9.88 -7.07
C ILE A 92 2.00 8.54 -7.24
N ASP A 93 1.29 7.58 -7.82
CA ASP A 93 1.87 6.31 -8.26
C ASP A 93 2.34 6.47 -9.70
N VAL A 94 3.64 6.78 -9.85
CA VAL A 94 4.27 6.99 -11.17
C VAL A 94 4.16 5.70 -12.02
N LYS A 95 4.04 4.52 -11.40
CA LYS A 95 3.98 3.23 -12.07
C LYS A 95 2.64 2.93 -12.74
N LYS A 96 1.54 3.50 -12.21
CA LYS A 96 0.19 3.35 -12.78
C LYS A 96 -0.09 4.30 -13.95
N SER A 97 0.86 5.17 -14.27
CA SER A 97 0.73 6.26 -15.25
C SER A 97 1.44 5.97 -16.59
N TYR A 98 1.88 4.74 -16.84
CA TYR A 98 2.43 4.27 -18.11
C TYR A 98 1.55 3.19 -18.75
#